data_AF-A0A257TC52-F1
#
_entry.id   AF-A0A257TC52-F1
#
_cell.length_a   1.000
_cell.length_b   1.000
_cell.length_c   1.000
_cell.angle_alpha   90.00
_cell.angle_beta   90.00
_cell.angle_gamma   90.00
#
_symmetry.space_group_name_H-M   'P 1'
#
loop_
_entity.id
_entity.type
_entity.pdbx_description
1 polymer ?
#
loop_
_entity_poly.entity_id
_entity_poly.type
_entity_poly.pdbx_seq_one_letter_code
_entity_poly.pdbx_strand_id
1 'polypeptide(L)'
;MTAGLSFFFIGAPQPLQRTLPRFPVKMTTPLLHGLGPIHDVSTATSQVTATPAPRRAWRLLAGIYSTDVLYAAKQTGLSRKLIAAVVHVETRGRNLVSSAGAIGPMQLMPTTASKALHVDPWQPRANIIGGARYLRRLLTR
;
A
#
# COMPACT_ATOMS: atom_id res chain seq x y z
N MET A 1 -20.23 1.13 10.84
CA MET A 1 -19.63 0.69 9.55
C MET A 1 -19.43 1.98 8.74
N THR A 2 -18.24 2.42 8.34
CA THR A 2 -17.17 1.70 7.63
C THR A 2 -15.85 2.48 7.76
N ALA A 3 -14.75 1.81 8.12
CA ALA A 3 -13.43 2.41 8.34
C ALA A 3 -12.68 2.60 7.01
N GLY A 4 -12.24 3.82 6.70
CA GLY A 4 -11.34 4.14 5.59
C GLY A 4 -9.90 4.26 6.08
N LEU A 5 -9.00 3.38 5.61
CA LEU A 5 -7.58 3.39 5.93
C LEU A 5 -6.87 4.57 5.22
N SER A 6 -6.62 5.66 5.94
CA SER A 6 -5.76 6.78 5.52
C SER A 6 -4.31 6.48 5.93
N PHE A 7 -3.43 6.19 4.97
CA PHE A 7 -2.00 6.01 5.24
C PHE A 7 -1.33 7.37 5.56
N PHE A 8 -0.56 7.37 6.65
CA PHE A 8 -0.19 8.53 7.47
C PHE A 8 1.01 9.30 6.88
N PHE A 9 0.76 10.53 6.44
CA PHE A 9 1.78 11.56 6.21
C PHE A 9 2.36 11.96 7.58
N ILE A 10 3.66 11.80 7.83
CA ILE A 10 4.28 12.33 9.06
C ILE A 10 4.47 13.85 8.85
N GLY A 11 3.38 14.62 9.04
CA GLY A 11 3.33 16.11 9.02
C GLY A 11 2.86 16.71 7.69
N ALA A 12 1.58 17.12 7.58
CA ALA A 12 0.94 17.55 6.33
C ALA A 12 0.94 19.08 6.10
N PRO A 13 1.02 19.53 4.83
CA PRO A 13 0.33 20.74 4.36
C PRO A 13 -0.80 20.46 3.33
N GLN A 14 -1.78 21.35 3.29
CA GLN A 14 -3.14 21.26 2.68
C GLN A 14 -3.19 21.07 1.14
N PRO A 15 -4.23 20.42 0.57
CA PRO A 15 -4.39 20.30 -0.88
C PRO A 15 -5.32 21.37 -1.50
N LEU A 16 -4.88 21.92 -2.65
CA LEU A 16 -5.71 22.70 -3.56
C LEU A 16 -6.69 21.79 -4.32
N GLN A 17 -7.97 22.18 -4.33
CA GLN A 17 -9.07 21.45 -4.93
C GLN A 17 -9.01 21.53 -6.47
N ARG A 18 -8.93 20.38 -7.15
CA ARG A 18 -9.00 20.30 -8.61
C ARG A 18 -10.18 19.40 -9.00
N THR A 19 -11.24 20.04 -9.48
CA THR A 19 -12.51 19.43 -9.90
C THR A 19 -12.31 18.68 -11.22
N LEU A 20 -12.77 17.42 -11.31
CA LEU A 20 -12.77 16.63 -12.55
C LEU A 20 -14.19 16.54 -13.14
N PRO A 21 -14.36 16.52 -14.48
CA PRO A 21 -15.66 16.47 -15.12
C PRO A 21 -16.30 15.07 -15.09
N ARG A 22 -17.64 15.02 -14.98
CA ARG A 22 -18.47 13.81 -15.02
C ARG A 22 -18.89 13.49 -16.46
N PHE A 23 -18.69 12.24 -16.90
CA PHE A 23 -19.29 11.72 -18.13
C PHE A 23 -20.60 10.97 -17.81
N PRO A 24 -21.68 11.18 -18.57
CA PRO A 24 -22.94 10.45 -18.36
C PRO A 24 -22.84 9.04 -18.94
N VAL A 25 -23.20 8.03 -18.15
CA VAL A 25 -23.38 6.64 -18.60
C VAL A 25 -24.84 6.48 -19.06
N LYS A 26 -25.05 6.18 -20.35
CA LYS A 26 -26.38 5.81 -20.86
C LYS A 26 -26.69 4.37 -20.45
N MET A 27 -27.79 4.18 -19.72
CA MET A 27 -28.34 2.87 -19.41
C MET A 27 -29.21 2.41 -20.59
N THR A 28 -28.82 1.32 -21.25
CA THR A 28 -29.66 0.64 -22.24
C THR A 28 -30.32 -0.56 -21.58
N THR A 29 -31.64 -0.54 -21.54
CA THR A 29 -32.53 -1.62 -21.07
C THR A 29 -32.62 -2.71 -22.15
N PRO A 30 -32.35 -3.99 -21.87
CA PRO A 30 -32.73 -5.06 -22.78
C PRO A 30 -34.20 -5.45 -22.55
N LEU A 31 -35.00 -5.48 -23.64
CA LEU A 31 -36.36 -5.99 -23.63
C LEU A 31 -36.37 -7.53 -23.62
N LEU A 32 -37.25 -8.06 -22.79
CA LEU A 32 -37.59 -9.46 -22.56
C LEU A 32 -38.15 -10.14 -23.81
N HIS A 33 -37.62 -11.30 -24.23
CA HIS A 33 -38.31 -12.34 -25.01
C HIS A 33 -37.61 -13.70 -24.85
N GLY A 34 -38.37 -14.74 -24.47
CA GLY A 34 -37.98 -16.15 -24.70
C GLY A 34 -38.11 -17.07 -23.49
N LEU A 35 -39.29 -17.67 -23.30
CA LEU A 35 -39.49 -18.86 -22.48
C LEU A 35 -38.98 -20.09 -23.26
N GLY A 36 -37.93 -20.74 -22.74
CA GLY A 36 -37.44 -22.05 -23.19
C GLY A 36 -37.41 -23.04 -22.02
N PRO A 37 -37.60 -24.35 -22.27
CA PRO A 37 -37.80 -25.34 -21.21
C PRO A 37 -36.52 -25.62 -20.42
N ILE A 38 -36.73 -25.81 -19.12
CA ILE A 38 -35.73 -26.02 -18.08
C ILE A 38 -35.14 -27.42 -18.26
N HIS A 39 -33.91 -27.53 -18.74
CA HIS A 39 -33.15 -28.78 -18.74
C HIS A 39 -31.74 -28.54 -18.21
N ASP A 40 -31.45 -29.29 -17.15
CA ASP A 40 -30.20 -29.50 -16.44
C ASP A 40 -29.60 -28.33 -15.64
N VAL A 41 -29.86 -28.35 -14.34
CA VAL A 41 -29.06 -27.62 -13.34
C VAL A 41 -27.73 -28.36 -13.20
N SER A 42 -26.87 -28.19 -14.21
CA SER A 42 -25.44 -28.43 -14.03
C SER A 42 -24.93 -27.34 -13.09
N THR A 43 -24.80 -27.70 -11.82
CA THR A 43 -24.05 -26.98 -10.80
C THR A 43 -22.57 -26.94 -11.18
N ALA A 44 -22.25 -26.16 -12.20
CA ALA A 44 -20.90 -25.66 -12.40
C ALA A 44 -20.62 -24.71 -11.24
N THR A 45 -20.20 -25.27 -10.11
CA THR A 45 -19.44 -24.55 -9.11
C THR A 45 -18.21 -24.03 -9.85
N SER A 46 -18.32 -22.79 -10.33
CA SER A 46 -17.18 -22.05 -10.84
C SER A 46 -16.26 -21.87 -9.65
N GLN A 47 -15.32 -22.80 -9.51
CA GLN A 47 -14.15 -22.67 -8.68
C GLN A 47 -13.42 -21.43 -9.20
N VAL A 48 -13.73 -20.27 -8.61
CA VAL A 48 -12.94 -19.07 -8.72
C VAL A 48 -11.61 -19.41 -8.06
N THR A 49 -10.71 -20.02 -8.81
CA THR A 49 -9.30 -20.13 -8.43
C THR A 49 -8.80 -18.71 -8.34
N ALA A 50 -8.82 -18.14 -7.14
CA ALA A 50 -8.15 -16.89 -6.86
C ALA A 50 -6.68 -17.09 -7.20
N THR A 51 -6.23 -16.57 -8.35
CA THR A 51 -4.81 -16.56 -8.73
C THR A 51 -4.03 -16.01 -7.54
N PRO A 52 -3.16 -16.79 -6.88
CA PRO A 52 -2.39 -16.25 -5.77
C PRO A 52 -1.54 -15.14 -6.35
N ALA A 53 -1.76 -13.90 -5.88
CA ALA A 53 -0.91 -12.77 -6.22
C ALA A 53 0.55 -13.23 -6.16
N PRO A 54 1.35 -13.03 -7.23
CA PRO A 54 2.57 -13.78 -7.43
C PRO A 54 3.42 -13.75 -6.16
N ARG A 55 3.92 -14.90 -5.67
CA ARG A 55 4.64 -15.02 -4.38
C ARG A 55 5.83 -14.04 -4.24
N ARG A 56 6.26 -13.44 -5.37
CA ARG A 56 7.34 -12.44 -5.49
C ARG A 56 6.88 -10.98 -5.72
N ALA A 57 5.58 -10.68 -5.74
CA ALA A 57 5.05 -9.33 -6.05
C ALA A 57 5.63 -8.24 -5.14
N TRP A 58 5.82 -8.53 -3.86
CA TRP A 58 6.38 -7.57 -2.90
C TRP A 58 7.84 -7.20 -3.19
N ARG A 59 8.62 -8.07 -3.85
CA ARG A 59 9.99 -7.73 -4.25
C ARG A 59 10.01 -6.68 -5.34
N LEU A 60 9.03 -6.69 -6.24
CA LEU A 60 8.90 -5.66 -7.27
C LEU A 60 8.55 -4.32 -6.63
N LEU A 61 7.66 -4.32 -5.63
CA LEU A 61 7.31 -3.12 -4.87
C LEU A 61 8.51 -2.56 -4.09
N ALA A 62 9.26 -3.43 -3.41
CA ALA A 62 10.43 -3.03 -2.62
C ALA A 62 11.65 -2.68 -3.50
N GLY A 63 11.73 -3.19 -4.72
CA GLY A 63 12.86 -2.98 -5.63
C GLY A 63 14.20 -3.32 -4.97
N ILE A 64 15.13 -2.37 -5.03
CA ILE A 64 16.47 -2.47 -4.44
C ILE A 64 16.44 -2.68 -2.91
N TYR A 65 15.35 -2.30 -2.25
CA TYR A 65 15.19 -2.40 -0.80
C TYR A 65 14.65 -3.76 -0.32
N SER A 66 14.47 -4.73 -1.22
CA SER A 66 13.83 -6.01 -0.89
C SER A 66 14.53 -6.79 0.23
N THR A 67 15.86 -6.71 0.33
CA THR A 67 16.63 -7.32 1.43
C THR A 67 16.34 -6.64 2.78
N ASP A 68 16.34 -5.31 2.80
CA ASP A 68 16.07 -4.52 4.01
C ASP A 68 14.63 -4.68 4.48
N VAL A 69 13.68 -4.72 3.54
CA VAL A 69 12.27 -5.01 3.82
C VAL A 69 12.10 -6.40 4.44
N LEU A 70 12.82 -7.40 3.93
CA LEU A 70 12.77 -8.75 4.50
C LEU A 70 13.35 -8.78 5.93
N TYR A 71 14.44 -8.05 6.16
CA TYR A 71 15.05 -7.92 7.48
C TYR A 71 14.10 -7.22 8.47
N ALA A 72 13.54 -6.08 8.09
CA ALA A 72 12.60 -5.33 8.92
C ALA A 72 11.32 -6.12 9.23
N ALA A 73 10.80 -6.90 8.27
CA ALA A 73 9.66 -7.79 8.49
C ALA A 73 9.95 -8.83 9.58
N LYS A 74 11.15 -9.44 9.58
CA LYS A 74 11.56 -10.39 10.62
C LYS A 74 11.67 -9.72 12.00
N GLN A 75 12.24 -8.51 12.06
CA GLN A 75 12.44 -7.77 13.30
C GLN A 75 11.14 -7.30 13.96
N THR A 76 10.13 -6.98 13.16
CA THR A 76 8.89 -6.32 13.63
C THR A 76 7.67 -7.24 13.65
N GLY A 77 7.78 -8.43 13.05
CA GLY A 77 6.64 -9.33 12.82
C GLY A 77 5.61 -8.78 11.83
N LEU A 78 5.89 -7.66 11.16
CA LEU A 78 5.01 -7.11 10.13
C LEU A 78 5.15 -7.88 8.81
N SER A 79 4.06 -7.92 8.04
CA SER A 79 4.10 -8.52 6.71
C SER A 79 5.07 -7.76 5.80
N ARG A 80 6.01 -8.48 5.18
CA ARG A 80 6.90 -7.92 4.15
C ARG A 80 6.16 -7.25 3.00
N LYS A 81 4.93 -7.70 2.69
CA LYS A 81 4.08 -7.08 1.67
C LYS A 81 3.64 -5.68 2.09
N LEU A 82 3.31 -5.49 3.36
CA LEU A 82 2.90 -4.19 3.91
C LEU A 82 4.08 -3.21 3.87
N ILE A 83 5.24 -3.61 4.39
CA ILE A 83 6.43 -2.75 4.40
C ILE A 83 6.84 -2.40 2.96
N ALA A 84 6.85 -3.38 2.04
CA ALA A 84 7.15 -3.14 0.63
C ALA A 84 6.15 -2.18 -0.03
N ALA A 85 4.86 -2.26 0.29
CA ALA A 85 3.85 -1.37 -0.24
C ALA A 85 4.05 0.07 0.25
N VAL A 86 4.41 0.26 1.52
CA VAL A 86 4.76 1.58 2.07
C VAL A 86 5.99 2.13 1.35
N VAL A 87 7.09 1.38 1.29
CA VAL A 87 8.31 1.79 0.57
C VAL A 87 8.00 2.16 -0.88
N HIS A 88 7.16 1.39 -1.56
CA HIS A 88 6.76 1.67 -2.94
C HIS A 88 6.00 3.00 -3.06
N VAL A 89 5.03 3.26 -2.16
CA VAL A 89 4.23 4.49 -2.15
C VAL A 89 5.09 5.72 -1.85
N GLU A 90 6.03 5.60 -0.91
CA GLU A 90 6.91 6.70 -0.51
C GLU A 90 7.97 7.03 -1.56
N THR A 91 8.43 6.04 -2.33
CA THR A 91 9.53 6.24 -3.28
C THR A 91 9.07 6.61 -4.68
N ARG A 92 8.06 5.94 -5.28
CA ARG A 92 7.45 6.20 -6.62
C ARG A 92 8.35 6.87 -7.70
N GLY A 93 9.64 6.54 -7.75
CA GLY A 93 10.63 7.11 -8.68
C GLY A 93 11.11 8.54 -8.38
N ARG A 94 11.03 9.03 -7.14
CA ARG A 94 11.35 10.42 -6.76
C ARG A 94 12.34 10.53 -5.60
N ASN A 95 12.77 11.78 -5.39
CA ASN A 95 13.84 12.24 -4.51
C ASN A 95 13.79 11.61 -3.11
N LEU A 96 14.97 11.24 -2.58
CA LEU A 96 15.13 10.64 -1.24
C LEU A 96 14.84 11.64 -0.11
N VAL A 97 14.57 12.90 -0.44
CA VAL A 97 14.14 13.94 0.50
C VAL A 97 12.91 14.64 -0.03
N SER A 98 11.85 14.72 0.78
CA SER A 98 10.63 15.46 0.44
C SER A 98 10.80 16.98 0.67
N SER A 99 9.89 17.79 0.11
CA SER A 99 9.87 19.24 0.39
C SER A 99 9.64 19.59 1.86
N ALA A 100 9.00 18.69 2.61
CA ALA A 100 8.81 18.82 4.05
C ALA A 100 10.03 18.35 4.86
N GLY A 101 11.07 17.83 4.20
CA GLY A 101 12.30 17.36 4.83
C GLY A 101 12.26 15.92 5.34
N ALA A 102 11.26 15.12 4.94
CA ALA A 102 11.25 13.68 5.21
C ALA A 102 12.33 12.98 4.38
N ILE A 103 12.99 11.96 4.94
CA ILE A 103 14.20 11.36 4.36
C ILE A 103 13.99 9.85 4.14
N GLY A 104 14.50 9.37 3.01
CA GLY A 104 14.75 7.97 2.71
C GLY A 104 13.52 7.16 2.28
N PRO A 105 13.69 5.83 2.14
CA PRO A 105 12.69 4.93 1.53
C PRO A 105 11.38 4.79 2.31
N MET A 106 11.33 5.15 3.60
CA MET A 106 10.10 5.23 4.39
C MET A 106 9.79 6.66 4.85
N GLN A 107 10.41 7.67 4.22
CA GLN A 107 10.14 9.11 4.42
C GLN A 107 10.05 9.48 5.91
N LEU A 108 11.11 9.19 6.66
CA LEU A 108 11.18 9.53 8.08
C LEU A 108 11.52 11.00 8.26
N MET A 109 10.72 11.73 9.06
CA MET A 109 11.11 13.06 9.52
C MET A 109 12.38 12.98 10.39
N PRO A 110 13.36 13.90 10.24
CA PRO A 110 14.63 13.86 10.99
C PRO A 110 14.45 13.83 12.51
N THR A 111 13.47 14.59 13.01
CA THR A 111 13.12 14.64 14.44
C THR A 111 12.58 13.29 14.94
N THR A 112 11.74 12.62 14.17
CA THR A 112 11.21 11.28 14.49
C THR A 112 12.32 10.23 14.42
N ALA A 113 13.16 10.29 13.39
CA ALA A 113 14.27 9.35 13.20
C ALA A 113 15.26 9.42 14.37
N SER A 114 15.65 10.63 14.79
CA SER A 114 16.56 10.85 15.92
C SER A 114 15.91 10.55 17.27
N LYS A 115 14.79 11.20 17.61
CA LYS A 115 14.24 11.16 18.98
C LYS A 115 13.43 9.92 19.31
N ALA A 116 12.66 9.39 18.35
CA ALA A 116 11.71 8.30 18.62
C ALA A 116 12.18 6.94 18.12
N LEU A 117 13.13 6.93 17.18
CA LEU A 117 13.61 5.72 16.51
C LEU A 117 15.09 5.46 16.74
N HIS A 118 15.88 6.48 17.07
CA HIS A 118 17.33 6.41 17.25
C HIS A 118 18.01 5.76 16.03
N VAL A 119 17.63 6.19 14.83
CA VAL A 119 18.18 5.71 13.56
C VAL A 119 18.67 6.87 12.71
N ASP A 120 19.69 6.61 11.90
CA ASP A 120 20.09 7.50 10.81
C ASP A 120 19.14 7.30 9.62
N PRO A 121 18.33 8.31 9.24
CA PRO A 121 17.37 8.16 8.15
C PRO A 121 18.02 8.15 6.77
N TRP A 122 19.29 8.56 6.63
CA TRP A 122 20.02 8.53 5.36
C TRP A 122 20.52 7.14 4.98
N GLN A 123 20.69 6.25 5.97
CA GLN A 123 21.03 4.86 5.73
C GLN A 123 19.76 4.06 5.41
N PRO A 124 19.59 3.53 4.18
CA PRO A 124 18.33 2.91 3.74
C PRO A 124 17.87 1.76 4.65
N ARG A 125 18.80 0.91 5.07
CA ARG A 125 18.51 -0.19 5.99
C ARG A 125 18.01 0.31 7.34
N ALA A 126 18.68 1.31 7.93
CA ALA A 126 18.28 1.89 9.21
C ALA A 126 16.92 2.61 9.11
N ASN A 127 16.69 3.32 8.01
CA ASN A 127 15.43 3.97 7.69
C ASN A 127 14.26 2.97 7.63
N ILE A 128 14.42 1.86 6.89
CA ILE A 128 13.37 0.84 6.73
C ILE A 128 13.08 0.11 8.05
N ILE A 129 14.12 -0.22 8.82
CA ILE A 129 13.95 -0.84 10.14
C ILE A 129 13.22 0.12 11.09
N GLY A 130 13.66 1.39 11.14
CA GLY A 130 13.05 2.43 11.98
C GLY A 130 11.58 2.67 11.60
N GLY A 131 11.29 2.85 10.31
CA GLY A 131 9.93 3.03 9.81
C GLY A 131 9.03 1.83 10.08
N ALA A 132 9.53 0.59 9.91
CA ALA A 132 8.77 -0.60 10.23
C ALA A 132 8.46 -0.73 11.73
N ARG A 133 9.42 -0.39 12.61
CA ARG A 133 9.19 -0.34 14.07
C ARG A 133 8.15 0.72 14.41
N TYR A 134 8.21 1.88 13.77
CA TYR A 134 7.21 2.92 13.96
C TYR A 134 5.82 2.46 13.56
N LEU A 135 5.68 1.86 12.37
CA LEU A 135 4.42 1.31 11.87
C LEU A 135 3.87 0.24 12.81
N ARG A 136 4.71 -0.65 13.35
CA ARG A 136 4.29 -1.66 14.34
C ARG A 136 3.68 -1.00 15.57
N ARG A 137 4.33 0.04 16.12
CA ARG A 137 3.80 0.79 17.28
C ARG A 137 2.46 1.43 16.99
N LEU A 138 2.23 1.93 15.78
CA LEU A 138 0.94 2.53 15.39
C LEU A 138 -0.19 1.49 15.26
N LEU A 139 0.14 0.26 14.85
CA LEU A 139 -0.84 -0.82 14.70
C LEU A 139 -1.20 -1.53 16.01
N THR A 140 -0.40 -1.37 17.06
CA THR A 140 -0.63 -2.00 18.38
C THR A 140 -1.13 -1.01 19.43
N ARG A 141 -1.63 0.16 19.01
CA ARG A 141 -2.26 1.17 19.86
C ARG A 141 -3.77 1.11 19.68
#